data_AF-A0A9W4XQC9-F1
#
_entry.id   AF-A0A9W4XQC9-F1
#
_cell.length_a   1.000
_cell.length_b   1.000
_cell.length_c   1.000
_cell.angle_alpha   90.00
_cell.angle_beta   90.00
_cell.angle_gamma   90.00
#
_symmetry.space_group_name_H-M   'P 1'
#
loop_
_entity.id
_entity.type
_entity.pdbx_description
1 polymer ?
#
loop_
_entity_poly.entity_id
_entity_poly.type
_entity_poly.pdbx_seq_one_letter_code
_entity_poly.pdbx_strand_id
1 'polypeptide(L)'
;MVSCQYCSKKGLECRMSSLKKECGNCYRNGVTSCVPVEVPPPNFEKLDRELLRLEQQESEADAAEAAALEALVAARAKKDRLRKQKKRLKRREQQLMDDSGKFVEEIEALEALEGLNKDVGNLEDGLMPGTLALDWSSYMPSVLEGDPLFDEAVLAS
;
A
#
# COMPACT_ATOMS: atom_id res chain seq x y z
N MET A 1 -51.22 -27.90 -21.30
CA MET A 1 -52.61 -28.40 -21.43
C MET A 1 -52.79 -29.54 -20.46
N VAL A 2 -53.81 -29.48 -19.60
CA VAL A 2 -54.10 -30.54 -18.63
C VAL A 2 -54.96 -31.61 -19.31
N SER A 3 -54.51 -32.86 -19.29
CA SER A 3 -55.26 -33.99 -19.83
C SER A 3 -56.00 -34.73 -18.71
N CYS A 4 -57.16 -35.29 -19.00
CA CYS A 4 -57.83 -36.19 -18.06
C CYS A 4 -57.17 -37.58 -18.06
N GLN A 5 -57.33 -38.34 -16.97
CA GLN A 5 -56.74 -39.67 -16.83
C GLN A 5 -57.08 -40.61 -17.99
N TYR A 6 -58.31 -40.57 -18.48
CA TYR A 6 -58.75 -41.41 -19.60
C TYR A 6 -58.01 -41.07 -20.90
N CYS A 7 -57.98 -39.79 -21.29
CA CYS A 7 -57.30 -39.36 -22.51
C CYS A 7 -55.79 -39.55 -22.43
N SER A 8 -55.19 -39.33 -21.26
CA SER A 8 -53.76 -39.57 -21.02
C SER A 8 -53.40 -41.05 -21.23
N LYS A 9 -54.17 -41.98 -20.66
CA LYS A 9 -53.96 -43.43 -20.84
C LYS A 9 -54.16 -43.91 -22.28
N LYS A 10 -55.01 -43.24 -23.06
CA LYS A 10 -55.31 -43.58 -24.45
C LYS A 10 -54.49 -42.78 -25.47
N GLY A 11 -53.62 -41.88 -25.03
CA GLY A 11 -52.84 -41.02 -25.93
C GLY A 11 -53.69 -40.08 -26.79
N LEU A 12 -54.90 -39.71 -26.32
CA LEU A 12 -55.83 -38.86 -27.05
C LEU A 12 -55.63 -37.38 -26.70
N GLU A 13 -55.81 -36.51 -27.68
CA GLU A 13 -55.85 -35.06 -27.47
C GLU A 13 -57.03 -34.70 -26.55
N CYS A 14 -56.74 -34.30 -25.31
CA CYS A 14 -57.75 -33.98 -24.33
C CYS A 14 -58.09 -32.49 -24.36
N ARG A 15 -59.29 -32.15 -24.85
CA ARG A 15 -59.82 -30.79 -24.79
C ARG A 15 -60.78 -30.67 -23.61
N MET A 16 -60.24 -30.40 -22.43
CA MET A 16 -61.04 -30.05 -21.25
C MET A 16 -61.43 -28.57 -21.32
N SER A 17 -62.73 -28.27 -21.32
CA SER A 17 -63.25 -26.91 -21.16
C SER A 17 -63.67 -26.69 -19.71
N SER A 18 -63.32 -25.57 -19.09
CA SER A 18 -63.71 -25.22 -17.71
C SER A 18 -65.23 -25.14 -17.49
N LEU A 19 -66.00 -24.99 -18.57
CA LEU A 19 -67.47 -24.89 -18.55
C LEU A 19 -68.20 -26.25 -18.52
N LYS A 20 -67.52 -27.36 -18.79
CA LYS A 20 -68.14 -28.69 -18.86
C LYS A 20 -67.45 -29.64 -17.89
N LYS A 21 -68.24 -30.50 -17.26
CA LYS A 21 -67.74 -31.53 -16.33
C LYS A 21 -66.87 -32.59 -17.02
N GLU A 22 -67.00 -32.74 -18.34
CA GLU A 22 -66.34 -33.78 -19.12
C GLU A 22 -65.71 -33.22 -20.40
N CYS A 23 -64.59 -33.81 -20.83
CA CYS A 23 -64.00 -33.54 -22.13
C CYS A 23 -64.77 -34.25 -23.25
N GLY A 24 -64.63 -33.77 -24.49
CA GLY A 24 -65.35 -34.32 -25.63
C GLY A 24 -65.14 -35.83 -25.85
N ASN A 25 -63.96 -36.36 -25.51
CA ASN A 25 -63.66 -37.78 -25.63
C ASN A 25 -64.26 -38.62 -24.50
N CYS A 26 -64.31 -38.09 -23.27
CA CYS A 26 -64.96 -38.78 -22.16
C CYS A 26 -66.47 -38.85 -22.38
N TYR A 27 -67.07 -37.76 -22.85
CA TYR A 27 -68.49 -37.70 -23.18
C TYR A 27 -68.87 -38.71 -24.28
N ARG A 28 -68.12 -38.74 -25.39
CA ARG A 28 -68.39 -39.67 -26.52
C ARG A 28 -68.23 -41.14 -26.14
N ASN A 29 -67.33 -41.45 -25.21
CA ASN A 29 -67.03 -42.82 -24.80
C ASN A 29 -67.77 -43.24 -23.51
N GLY A 30 -68.69 -42.43 -23.00
CA GLY A 30 -69.48 -42.75 -21.81
C GLY A 30 -68.65 -42.90 -20.53
N VAL A 31 -67.52 -42.20 -20.41
CA VAL A 31 -66.63 -42.29 -19.26
C VAL A 31 -67.19 -41.48 -18.10
N THR A 32 -67.50 -42.15 -16.99
CA THR A 32 -68.21 -41.59 -15.83
C THR A 32 -67.41 -40.57 -15.00
N SER A 33 -66.08 -40.52 -15.14
CA SER A 33 -65.25 -39.53 -14.45
C SER A 33 -64.17 -38.95 -15.36
N CYS A 34 -64.24 -37.64 -15.58
CA CYS A 34 -63.26 -36.88 -16.35
C CYS A 34 -62.36 -36.10 -15.39
N VAL A 35 -61.49 -36.81 -14.67
CA VAL A 35 -60.59 -36.21 -13.68
C VAL A 35 -59.28 -35.78 -14.36
N PRO A 36 -58.85 -34.51 -14.21
CA PRO A 36 -57.51 -34.07 -14.59
C PRO A 36 -56.43 -34.99 -14.02
N VAL A 37 -55.38 -35.28 -14.78
CA VAL A 37 -54.18 -35.91 -14.23
C VAL A 37 -53.51 -34.89 -13.32
N GLU A 38 -53.40 -35.21 -12.02
CA GLU A 38 -52.51 -34.48 -11.12
C GLU A 38 -51.07 -34.80 -11.53
N VAL A 39 -50.45 -33.86 -12.24
CA VAL A 39 -49.02 -33.92 -12.53
C VAL A 39 -48.31 -33.41 -11.28
N PRO A 40 -47.52 -34.25 -10.58
CA PRO A 40 -46.75 -33.77 -9.43
C PRO A 40 -45.79 -32.66 -9.90
N PRO A 41 -45.61 -31.60 -9.09
CA PRO A 41 -44.68 -30.53 -9.44
C PRO A 41 -43.28 -31.11 -9.69
N PRO A 42 -42.52 -30.58 -10.67
CA PRO A 42 -41.16 -31.01 -10.90
C PRO A 42 -40.34 -30.87 -9.61
N ASN A 43 -39.47 -31.83 -9.32
CA ASN A 43 -38.55 -31.69 -8.19
C ASN A 43 -37.41 -30.72 -8.58
N PHE A 44 -37.40 -29.54 -7.93
CA PHE A 44 -36.40 -28.49 -8.12
C PHE A 44 -35.27 -28.52 -7.07
N GLU A 45 -35.24 -29.47 -6.14
CA GLU A 45 -34.26 -29.51 -5.05
C GLU A 45 -32.80 -29.51 -5.54
N LYS A 46 -32.54 -30.12 -6.70
CA LYS A 46 -31.20 -30.09 -7.31
C LYS A 46 -30.81 -28.69 -7.78
N LEU A 47 -31.76 -27.95 -8.35
CA LEU A 47 -31.55 -26.57 -8.78
C LEU A 47 -31.36 -25.66 -7.57
N ASP A 48 -32.17 -25.82 -6.53
CA ASP A 48 -32.05 -25.04 -5.30
C ASP A 48 -30.69 -25.25 -4.62
N ARG A 49 -30.18 -26.48 -4.60
CA ARG A 49 -28.84 -26.79 -4.07
C ARG A 49 -27.73 -26.15 -4.90
N GLU A 50 -27.84 -26.18 -6.23
CA GLU A 50 -26.84 -25.54 -7.09
C GLU A 50 -26.90 -24.01 -6.98
N LEU A 51 -28.09 -23.41 -6.84
CA LEU A 51 -28.24 -21.98 -6.57
C LEU A 51 -27.56 -21.58 -5.27
N LEU A 52 -27.83 -22.29 -4.17
CA LEU A 52 -27.15 -22.04 -2.88
C LEU A 52 -25.62 -22.19 -2.99
N ARG A 53 -25.16 -23.19 -3.74
CA ARG A 53 -23.72 -23.38 -3.97
C ARG A 53 -23.11 -22.21 -4.72
N LEU A 54 -23.79 -21.70 -5.75
CA LEU A 54 -23.34 -20.55 -6.54
C LEU A 54 -23.37 -19.25 -5.73
N GLU A 55 -24.43 -19.01 -4.96
CA GLU A 55 -24.53 -17.87 -4.04
C GLU A 55 -23.38 -17.87 -3.03
N GLN A 56 -23.03 -19.04 -2.48
CA GLN A 56 -21.90 -19.15 -1.58
C GLN A 56 -20.57 -18.83 -2.28
N GLN A 57 -20.35 -19.35 -3.49
CA GLN A 57 -19.15 -19.06 -4.28
C GLN A 57 -19.05 -17.57 -4.65
N GLU A 58 -20.16 -16.93 -4.99
CA GLU A 58 -20.23 -15.49 -5.27
C GLU A 58 -19.84 -14.69 -4.02
N SER A 59 -20.40 -15.03 -2.86
CA SER A 59 -20.06 -14.36 -1.60
C SER A 59 -18.59 -14.51 -1.19
N GLU A 60 -17.99 -15.67 -1.45
CA GLU A 60 -16.57 -15.93 -1.22
C GLU A 60 -15.69 -15.12 -2.17
N ALA A 61 -16.09 -15.00 -3.44
CA ALA A 61 -15.41 -14.20 -4.44
C ALA A 61 -15.46 -12.70 -4.09
N ASP A 62 -16.61 -12.19 -3.68
CA ASP A 62 -16.79 -10.79 -3.26
C ASP A 62 -15.94 -10.46 -2.03
N ALA A 63 -15.89 -11.36 -1.05
CA ALA A 63 -15.04 -11.20 0.12
C ALA A 63 -13.54 -11.17 -0.25
N ALA A 64 -13.11 -12.02 -1.19
CA ALA A 64 -11.76 -12.03 -1.70
C ALA A 64 -11.41 -10.75 -2.48
N GLU A 65 -12.33 -10.22 -3.28
CA GLU A 65 -12.16 -8.95 -3.99
C GLU A 65 -12.00 -7.78 -3.00
N ALA A 66 -12.87 -7.70 -1.99
CA ALA A 66 -12.79 -6.67 -0.96
C ALA A 66 -11.43 -6.69 -0.24
N ALA A 67 -10.96 -7.88 0.17
CA ALA A 67 -9.66 -8.03 0.81
C ALA A 67 -8.49 -7.63 -0.12
N ALA A 68 -8.57 -7.96 -1.42
CA ALA A 68 -7.56 -7.58 -2.40
C ALA A 68 -7.51 -6.07 -2.61
N LEU A 69 -8.66 -5.39 -2.64
CA LEU A 69 -8.76 -3.94 -2.74
C LEU A 69 -8.14 -3.24 -1.52
N GLU A 70 -8.42 -3.73 -0.31
CA GLU A 70 -7.81 -3.21 0.92
C GLU A 70 -6.28 -3.37 0.91
N ALA A 71 -5.79 -4.55 0.51
CA ALA A 71 -4.35 -4.79 0.38
C ALA A 71 -3.70 -3.85 -0.64
N LEU A 72 -4.38 -3.57 -1.76
CA LEU A 72 -3.91 -2.65 -2.78
C LEU A 72 -3.85 -1.20 -2.27
N VAL A 73 -4.85 -0.76 -1.51
CA VAL A 73 -4.85 0.56 -0.86
C VAL A 73 -3.68 0.67 0.13
N ALA A 74 -3.47 -0.34 0.98
CA ALA A 74 -2.35 -0.39 1.91
C ALA A 74 -0.99 -0.35 1.18
N ALA A 75 -0.84 -1.10 0.10
CA ALA A 75 0.37 -1.10 -0.73
C ALA A 75 0.65 0.27 -1.36
N ARG A 76 -0.39 0.97 -1.85
CA ARG A 76 -0.27 2.34 -2.37
C ARG A 76 0.18 3.32 -1.28
N ALA A 77 -0.43 3.25 -0.10
CA ALA A 77 -0.04 4.09 1.04
C ALA A 77 1.43 3.86 1.44
N LYS A 78 1.89 2.59 1.46
CA LYS A 78 3.30 2.24 1.71
C LYS A 78 4.22 2.83 0.65
N LYS A 79 3.87 2.70 -0.64
CA LYS A 79 4.63 3.28 -1.76
C LYS A 79 4.79 4.79 -1.62
N ASP A 80 3.74 5.51 -1.25
CA ASP A 80 3.81 6.96 -1.09
C ASP A 80 4.62 7.39 0.14
N ARG A 81 4.55 6.64 1.24
CA ARG A 81 5.46 6.84 2.39
C ARG A 81 6.92 6.67 1.96
N LEU A 82 7.24 5.62 1.21
CA LEU A 82 8.60 5.38 0.71
C LEU A 82 9.07 6.49 -0.23
N ARG A 83 8.20 7.00 -1.11
CA ARG A 83 8.50 8.16 -1.97
C ARG A 83 8.84 9.40 -1.16
N LYS A 84 8.08 9.69 -0.10
CA LYS A 84 8.36 10.81 0.81
C LYS A 84 9.70 10.64 1.52
N GLN A 85 9.98 9.44 2.04
CA GLN A 85 11.27 9.14 2.67
C GLN A 85 12.43 9.32 1.70
N LYS A 86 12.33 8.80 0.47
CA LYS A 86 13.36 8.98 -0.57
C LYS A 86 13.60 10.45 -0.89
N LYS A 87 12.55 11.25 -1.04
CA LYS A 87 12.67 12.71 -1.27
C LYS A 87 13.37 13.40 -0.11
N ARG A 88 13.04 13.04 1.14
CA ARG A 88 13.69 13.60 2.33
C ARG A 88 15.18 13.26 2.38
N LEU A 89 15.54 12.01 2.10
CA LEU A 89 16.94 11.58 2.07
C LEU A 89 17.74 12.34 1.00
N LYS A 90 17.20 12.48 -0.21
CA LYS A 90 17.84 13.28 -1.27
C LYS A 90 18.07 14.75 -0.88
N ARG A 91 17.11 15.36 -0.18
CA ARG A 91 17.28 16.74 0.32
C ARG A 91 18.39 16.82 1.37
N ARG A 92 18.46 15.83 2.26
CA ARG A 92 19.52 15.76 3.28
C ARG A 92 20.89 15.53 2.65
N GLU A 93 20.98 14.67 1.65
CA GLU A 93 22.19 14.45 0.86
C GLU A 93 22.65 15.76 0.22
N GLN A 94 21.77 16.50 -0.46
CA GLN A 94 22.10 17.79 -1.04
C GLN A 94 22.58 18.78 0.02
N GLN A 95 21.88 18.88 1.16
CA GLN A 95 22.27 19.78 2.24
C GLN A 95 23.68 19.48 2.77
N LEU A 96 24.02 18.19 2.93
CA LEU A 96 25.37 17.81 3.35
C LEU A 96 26.43 18.16 2.30
N MET A 97 26.11 18.03 1.01
CA MET A 97 27.02 18.47 -0.05
C MET A 97 27.21 19.98 -0.04
N ASP A 98 26.13 20.75 0.12
CA ASP A 98 26.18 22.21 0.17
C ASP A 98 26.97 22.70 1.38
N ASP A 99 26.78 22.07 2.55
CA ASP A 99 27.53 22.41 3.77
C ASP A 99 29.01 22.02 3.65
N SER A 100 29.33 20.85 3.08
CA SER A 100 30.71 20.47 2.75
C SER A 100 31.38 21.45 1.80
N GLY A 101 30.66 21.97 0.80
CA GLY A 101 31.17 22.97 -0.13
C GLY A 101 31.58 24.27 0.56
N LYS A 102 30.80 24.74 1.55
CA LYS A 102 31.17 25.93 2.35
C LYS A 102 32.48 25.74 3.10
N PHE A 103 32.69 24.57 3.69
CA PHE A 103 33.96 24.30 4.39
C PHE A 103 35.15 24.31 3.43
N VAL A 104 34.98 23.84 2.19
CA VAL A 104 36.03 23.93 1.17
C VAL A 104 36.30 25.39 0.82
N GLU A 105 35.27 26.20 0.59
CA GLU A 105 35.42 27.65 0.31
C GLU A 105 36.10 28.39 1.49
N GLU A 106 35.76 28.04 2.73
CA GLU A 106 36.38 28.59 3.94
C GLU A 106 37.86 28.21 4.03
N ILE A 107 38.22 26.95 3.74
CA ILE A 107 39.61 26.49 3.72
C ILE A 107 40.39 27.22 2.61
N GLU A 108 39.86 27.31 1.40
CA GLU A 108 40.50 28.03 0.29
C GLU A 108 40.72 29.52 0.63
N ALA A 109 39.76 30.16 1.31
CA ALA A 109 39.92 31.54 1.77
C ALA A 109 41.00 31.70 2.84
N LEU A 110 41.11 30.74 3.77
CA LEU A 110 42.17 30.72 4.78
C LEU A 110 43.55 30.48 4.13
N GLU A 111 43.66 29.55 3.19
CA GLU A 111 44.89 29.30 2.43
C GLU A 111 45.34 30.54 1.64
N ALA A 112 44.39 31.29 1.05
CA ALA A 112 44.69 32.55 0.37
C ALA A 112 45.24 33.62 1.35
N LEU A 113 44.65 33.74 2.55
CA LEU A 113 45.16 34.62 3.59
C LEU A 113 46.56 34.21 4.08
N GLU A 114 46.80 32.90 4.24
CA GLU A 114 48.13 32.39 4.57
C GLU A 114 49.16 32.71 3.47
N GLY A 115 48.78 32.59 2.20
CA GLY A 115 49.62 32.99 1.07
C GLY A 115 50.01 34.46 1.16
N LEU A 116 49.04 35.35 1.37
CA LEU A 116 49.29 36.78 1.55
C LEU A 116 50.17 37.06 2.78
N ASN A 117 49.94 36.38 3.91
CA ASN A 117 50.78 36.52 5.10
C ASN A 117 52.22 36.06 4.86
N LYS A 118 52.43 34.96 4.12
CA LYS A 118 53.77 34.51 3.72
C LYS A 118 54.44 35.54 2.81
N ASP A 119 53.71 36.10 1.85
CA ASP A 119 54.25 37.14 0.96
C ASP A 119 54.62 38.43 1.72
N VAL A 120 53.80 38.86 2.69
CA VAL A 120 54.12 39.98 3.58
C VAL A 120 55.33 39.66 4.46
N GLY A 121 55.40 38.45 5.05
CA GLY A 121 56.55 38.02 5.83
C GLY A 121 57.85 37.89 5.02
N ASN A 122 57.76 37.57 3.73
CA ASN A 122 58.89 37.54 2.81
C ASN A 122 59.29 38.94 2.31
N LEU A 123 58.37 39.91 2.31
CA LEU A 123 58.66 41.33 2.09
C LEU A 123 59.25 41.99 3.35
N GLU A 124 58.93 41.46 4.54
CA GLU A 124 59.59 41.78 5.81
C GLU A 124 60.94 41.07 5.97
N ASP A 125 61.88 41.34 5.05
CA ASP A 125 63.31 41.39 5.40
C ASP A 125 63.62 42.68 6.19
N GLY A 126 62.70 43.03 7.10
CA GLY A 126 62.48 44.38 7.57
C GLY A 126 61.51 44.40 8.74
N LEU A 127 61.86 43.67 9.81
CA LEU A 127 61.43 44.04 11.16
C LEU A 127 61.51 45.56 11.28
N MET A 128 60.37 46.23 11.46
CA MET A 128 60.38 47.61 11.91
C MET A 128 61.28 47.68 13.15
N PRO A 129 62.32 48.54 13.20
CA PRO A 129 63.19 48.62 14.35
C PRO A 129 62.36 48.98 15.60
N GLY A 130 62.10 48.00 16.46
CA GLY A 130 61.36 48.20 17.72
C GLY A 130 60.14 47.31 17.95
N THR A 131 59.70 46.48 17.00
CA THR A 131 58.68 45.46 17.30
C THR A 131 59.33 44.21 17.90
N LEU A 132 59.26 44.11 19.24
CA LEU A 132 59.50 42.86 19.96
C LEU A 132 58.66 41.76 19.32
N ALA A 133 59.30 40.67 18.88
CA ALA A 133 58.63 39.45 18.45
C ALA A 133 57.56 39.09 19.50
N LEU A 134 56.30 39.12 19.09
CA LEU A 134 55.19 38.82 19.98
C LEU A 134 55.31 37.35 20.40
N ASP A 135 55.75 37.11 21.63
CA ASP A 135 55.89 35.77 22.18
C ASP A 135 54.51 35.20 22.54
N TRP A 136 53.96 34.40 21.63
CA TRP A 136 52.67 33.73 21.79
C TRP A 136 52.65 32.75 22.97
N SER A 137 53.81 32.35 23.51
CA SER A 137 53.87 31.49 24.71
C SER A 137 53.33 32.18 25.96
N SER A 138 53.34 33.52 26.01
CA SER A 138 52.77 34.29 27.13
C SER A 138 51.24 34.37 27.10
N TYR A 139 50.60 34.12 25.95
CA TYR A 139 49.15 34.20 25.79
C TYR A 139 48.44 32.84 25.77
N MET A 140 49.21 31.74 25.66
CA MET A 140 48.71 30.39 25.88
C MET A 140 48.61 30.13 27.38
N PRO A 141 47.41 30.03 27.97
CA PRO A 141 47.30 29.61 29.36
C PRO A 141 47.91 28.21 29.49
N SER A 142 48.80 28.03 30.45
CA SER A 142 49.54 26.80 30.76
C SER A 142 48.64 25.69 31.32
N VAL A 143 47.53 25.36 30.65
CA VAL A 143 46.52 24.39 31.09
C VAL A 143 46.95 22.94 30.78
N LEU A 144 48.26 22.65 30.74
CA LEU A 144 48.76 21.30 30.44
C LEU A 144 49.83 20.78 31.39
N GLU A 145 49.99 21.38 32.56
CA GLU A 145 50.80 20.77 33.62
C GLU A 145 50.07 20.83 34.97
N GLY A 146 49.37 19.74 35.29
CA GLY A 146 49.11 19.37 36.69
C GLY A 146 47.70 19.58 37.25
N ASP A 147 46.65 19.55 36.44
CA ASP A 147 45.27 19.54 36.96
C ASP A 147 44.72 18.10 36.99
N PRO A 148 44.57 17.45 38.18
CA PRO A 148 44.18 16.05 38.30
C PRO A 148 42.74 15.73 37.85
N LEU A 149 41.97 16.75 37.47
CA LEU A 149 40.62 16.61 36.92
C LEU A 149 40.58 16.30 35.41
N PHE A 150 41.69 16.47 34.68
CA PHE A 150 41.73 16.17 33.25
C PHE A 150 41.91 14.66 32.96
N ASP A 151 42.62 13.94 33.85
CA ASP A 151 42.85 12.50 33.70
C ASP A 151 41.57 11.67 33.87
N GLU A 152 40.60 12.16 34.65
CA GLU A 152 39.31 11.48 34.83
C GLU A 152 38.39 11.62 33.61
N ALA A 153 38.57 12.67 32.79
CA ALA A 153 37.75 12.91 31.60
C ALA A 153 38.20 12.08 30.38
N VAL A 154 39.46 11.65 30.32
CA VAL A 154 40.01 10.90 29.18
C VAL A 154 39.77 9.39 29.31
N LEU A 155 39.59 8.86 30.52
CA LEU A 155 39.33 7.43 30.75
C LEU A 155 37.84 7.04 30.72
N ALA A 156 36.93 7.99 30.52
CA ALA A 156 35.49 7.76 30.49
C ALA A 156 34.84 7.87 29.09
N SER A 157 35.63 7.86 28.00
CA SER A 157 35.14 7.82 26.61
C SER A 157 35.50 6.53 25.90
#